data_AF-K2BDD3-F1
#
_entry.id   AF-K2BDD3-F1
#
_cell.length_a   1.000
_cell.length_b   1.000
_cell.length_c   1.000
_cell.angle_alpha   90.00
_cell.angle_beta   90.00
_cell.angle_gamma   90.00
#
_symmetry.space_group_name_H-M   'P 1'
#
loop_
_entity.id
_entity.type
_entity.pdbx_description
1 polymer ?
#
loop_
_entity_poly.entity_id
_entity_poly.type
_entity_poly.pdbx_seq_one_letter_code
_entity_poly.pdbx_strand_id
1 'polypeptide(L)'
;GDVTGDGVTDVIVGSYGQTIGTVAVLSTTGERLLPSFRPFGDEFSGQVDVASIQWDTTEDAVIESELLVSQASNGQAWVKTYQLSGAITVLFEKLVYEESFTNGTQVVSSVYAE
;
A
#
# COMPACT_ATOMS: atom_id res chain seq x y z
N GLY A 1 1.27 -1.89 -9.88
CA GLY A 1 1.18 -3.32 -10.20
C GLY A 1 -0.27 -3.66 -10.50
N ASP A 2 -0.55 -4.91 -10.86
CA ASP A 2 -1.92 -5.45 -10.85
C ASP A 2 -2.22 -5.85 -9.40
N VAL A 3 -2.91 -5.00 -8.64
CA VAL A 3 -3.24 -5.26 -7.23
C VAL A 3 -4.65 -5.82 -7.07
N THR A 4 -5.47 -5.75 -8.12
CA THR A 4 -6.83 -6.29 -8.12
C THR A 4 -6.89 -7.75 -8.56
N GLY A 5 -5.85 -8.25 -9.22
CA GLY A 5 -5.71 -9.62 -9.69
C GLY A 5 -6.47 -9.92 -10.98
N ASP A 6 -6.75 -8.90 -11.79
CA ASP A 6 -7.56 -9.02 -13.02
C ASP A 6 -6.70 -9.17 -14.29
N GLY A 7 -5.38 -9.18 -14.15
CA GLY A 7 -4.41 -9.24 -15.24
C GLY A 7 -4.07 -7.88 -15.85
N VAL A 8 -4.58 -6.77 -15.30
CA VAL A 8 -4.37 -5.41 -15.78
C VAL A 8 -3.63 -4.58 -14.73
N THR A 9 -2.72 -3.73 -15.18
CA THR A 9 -2.01 -2.84 -14.25
C THR A 9 -2.94 -1.77 -13.66
N ASP A 10 -2.87 -1.61 -12.34
CA ASP A 10 -3.60 -0.60 -11.59
C ASP A 10 -2.75 0.64 -11.26
N VAL A 11 -3.43 1.76 -11.07
CA VAL A 11 -2.88 3.00 -10.53
C VAL A 11 -3.22 3.09 -9.05
N ILE A 12 -2.20 3.01 -8.19
CA ILE A 12 -2.36 3.16 -6.74
C ILE A 12 -1.87 4.54 -6.30
N VAL A 13 -2.67 5.24 -5.50
CA VAL A 13 -2.36 6.58 -5.01
C VAL A 13 -2.58 6.66 -3.50
N GLY A 14 -1.56 7.08 -2.78
CA GLY A 14 -1.65 7.49 -1.37
C GLY A 14 -1.94 8.99 -1.26
N SER A 15 -2.71 9.39 -0.25
CA SER A 15 -3.01 10.80 0.01
C SER A 15 -1.77 11.57 0.45
N TYR A 16 -1.68 12.83 0.01
CA TYR A 16 -0.64 13.77 0.40
C TYR A 16 -1.21 14.95 1.20
N GLY A 17 -0.41 15.55 2.08
CA GLY A 17 -0.79 16.73 2.86
C GLY A 17 -1.41 16.39 4.22
N GLN A 18 -2.20 17.33 4.76
CA GLN A 18 -2.83 17.27 6.08
C GLN A 18 -4.29 16.79 6.00
N THR A 19 -4.53 15.74 5.23
CA THR A 19 -5.84 15.09 5.07
C THR A 19 -5.81 13.71 5.71
N ILE A 20 -6.97 13.09 5.95
CA ILE A 20 -7.03 11.71 6.45
C ILE A 20 -6.26 10.79 5.49
N GLY A 21 -5.29 10.04 6.01
CA GLY A 21 -4.43 9.14 5.28
C GLY A 21 -5.25 8.08 4.56
N THR A 22 -5.33 8.18 3.23
CA THR A 22 -6.22 7.39 2.39
C THR A 22 -5.45 6.80 1.22
N VAL A 23 -5.85 5.59 0.81
CA VAL A 23 -5.41 4.97 -0.44
C VAL A 23 -6.57 4.88 -1.42
N ALA A 24 -6.28 5.13 -2.70
CA ALA A 24 -7.18 4.87 -3.80
C ALA A 24 -6.52 3.92 -4.81
N VAL A 25 -7.31 2.99 -5.33
CA VAL A 25 -6.92 2.09 -6.42
C VAL A 25 -7.78 2.43 -7.62
N LEU A 26 -7.15 2.75 -8.74
CA LEU A 26 -7.78 3.24 -9.95
C LEU A 26 -7.35 2.39 -11.15
N SER A 27 -8.21 2.30 -12.16
CA SER A 27 -7.81 1.80 -13.46
C SER A 27 -6.84 2.76 -14.15
N THR A 28 -6.22 2.32 -15.24
CA THR A 28 -5.40 3.20 -16.11
C THR A 28 -6.19 4.32 -16.78
N THR A 29 -7.53 4.22 -16.82
CA THR A 29 -8.42 5.27 -17.32
C THR A 29 -8.92 6.22 -16.21
N GLY A 30 -8.54 5.96 -14.95
CA GLY A 30 -8.91 6.77 -13.78
C GLY A 30 -10.24 6.36 -13.12
N GLU A 31 -10.85 5.26 -13.55
CA GLU A 31 -12.03 4.68 -12.90
C GLU A 31 -11.64 4.12 -11.53
N ARG A 32 -12.57 4.18 -10.56
CA ARG A 32 -12.30 3.66 -9.22
C ARG A 32 -12.43 2.12 -9.19
N LEU A 33 -11.28 1.46 -9.00
CA LEU A 33 -11.08 0.02 -8.75
C LEU A 33 -11.89 -0.53 -7.57
N LEU A 34 -11.59 0.09 -6.43
CA LEU A 34 -12.02 -0.33 -5.11
C LEU A 34 -12.48 0.89 -4.31
N PRO A 35 -13.34 0.72 -3.29
CA PRO A 35 -13.56 1.77 -2.31
C PRO A 35 -12.23 2.25 -1.73
N SER A 36 -12.07 3.56 -1.54
CA SER A 36 -10.91 4.08 -0.81
C SER A 36 -10.92 3.58 0.62
N PHE A 37 -9.74 3.34 1.17
CA PHE A 37 -9.58 2.89 2.55
C PHE A 37 -8.47 3.65 3.28
N ARG A 38 -8.50 3.58 4.61
CA ARG A 38 -7.64 4.34 5.51
C ARG A 38 -6.72 3.38 6.25
N PRO A 39 -5.50 3.11 5.75
CA PRO A 39 -4.66 2.03 6.28
C PRO A 39 -4.23 2.21 7.74
N PHE A 40 -4.26 3.45 8.23
CA PHE A 40 -3.82 3.83 9.57
C PHE A 40 -4.94 4.41 10.45
N GLY A 41 -6.19 4.09 10.12
CA GLY A 41 -7.37 4.52 10.87
C GLY A 41 -7.87 5.90 10.50
N ASP A 42 -9.01 6.28 11.09
CA ASP A 42 -9.77 7.46 10.72
C ASP A 42 -9.18 8.78 11.20
N GLU A 43 -8.24 8.73 12.15
CA GLU A 43 -7.64 9.90 12.78
C GLU A 43 -6.23 10.21 12.25
N PHE A 44 -5.61 9.29 11.51
CA PHE A 44 -4.29 9.53 10.94
C PHE A 44 -4.39 10.56 9.80
N SER A 45 -3.67 11.67 9.94
CA SER A 45 -3.69 12.81 9.00
C SER A 45 -2.33 13.10 8.33
N GLY A 46 -1.47 12.09 8.28
CA GLY A 46 -0.18 12.16 7.60
C GLY A 46 -0.24 11.69 6.14
N GLN A 47 0.89 11.86 5.45
CA GLN A 47 1.08 11.36 4.10
C GLN A 47 1.10 9.83 4.09
N VAL A 48 0.54 9.22 3.05
CA VAL A 48 0.62 7.79 2.79
C VAL A 48 1.48 7.57 1.56
N ASP A 49 2.57 6.83 1.71
CA ASP A 49 3.38 6.36 0.59
C ASP A 49 3.00 4.93 0.24
N VAL A 50 3.13 4.58 -1.04
CA VAL A 50 2.65 3.31 -1.60
C VAL A 50 3.68 2.70 -2.54
N ALA A 51 3.79 1.37 -2.50
CA ALA A 51 4.57 0.61 -3.47
C ALA A 51 3.87 -0.73 -3.73
N SER A 52 3.90 -1.23 -4.97
CA SER A 52 3.42 -2.59 -5.26
C SER A 52 4.59 -3.56 -5.36
N ILE A 53 4.48 -4.74 -4.76
CA ILE A 53 5.46 -5.82 -4.91
C ILE A 53 4.77 -7.09 -5.36
N GLN A 54 5.49 -7.98 -6.03
CA GLN A 54 5.07 -9.37 -6.17
C GLN A 54 5.86 -10.15 -5.12
N TRP A 55 5.21 -10.50 -4.01
CA TRP A 55 5.83 -11.23 -2.91
C TRP A 55 5.76 -12.75 -3.13
N ASP A 56 4.71 -13.26 -3.78
CA ASP A 56 4.62 -14.68 -4.09
C ASP A 56 5.53 -15.02 -5.28
N THR A 57 6.72 -15.53 -4.97
CA THR A 57 7.68 -16.06 -5.94
C THR A 57 7.59 -17.58 -6.08
N THR A 58 6.59 -18.22 -5.46
CA THR A 58 6.47 -19.68 -5.36
C THR A 58 5.33 -20.26 -6.19
N GLU A 59 4.34 -19.45 -6.59
CA GLU A 59 3.37 -19.84 -7.60
C GLU A 59 3.93 -19.71 -9.03
N ASP A 60 3.68 -20.73 -9.85
CA ASP A 60 4.04 -20.77 -11.28
C ASP A 60 3.33 -19.68 -12.12
N ALA A 61 2.37 -18.96 -11.54
CA ALA A 61 1.69 -17.83 -12.14
C ALA A 61 1.49 -16.73 -11.10
N VAL A 62 2.15 -15.60 -11.30
CA VAL A 62 1.85 -14.40 -10.51
C VAL A 62 0.51 -13.85 -10.99
N ILE A 63 -0.51 -13.98 -10.15
CA ILE A 63 -1.88 -13.54 -10.46
C ILE A 63 -2.20 -12.14 -9.92
N GLU A 64 -1.39 -11.62 -8.99
CA GLU A 64 -1.57 -10.30 -8.39
C GLU A 64 -0.26 -9.75 -7.78
N SER A 65 -0.31 -8.49 -7.37
CA SER A 65 0.74 -7.78 -6.65
C SER A 65 0.19 -7.33 -5.29
N GLU A 66 0.95 -7.52 -4.23
CA GLU A 66 0.65 -6.95 -2.93
C GLU A 66 0.91 -5.43 -2.91
N LEU A 67 0.16 -4.74 -2.06
CA LEU A 67 0.32 -3.31 -1.81
C LEU A 67 1.04 -3.07 -0.49
N LEU A 68 2.24 -2.49 -0.55
CA LEU A 68 2.91 -1.88 0.59
C LEU A 68 2.39 -0.46 0.78
N VAL A 69 2.14 -0.10 2.03
CA VAL A 69 1.80 1.27 2.44
C VAL A 69 2.58 1.66 3.68
N SER A 70 2.95 2.94 3.79
CA SER A 70 3.57 3.47 5.00
C SER A 70 2.98 4.81 5.42
N GLN A 71 3.08 5.09 6.72
CA GLN A 71 2.96 6.45 7.23
C GLN A 71 4.20 7.22 6.78
N ALA A 72 4.09 8.00 5.72
CA ALA A 72 5.21 8.74 5.12
C ALA A 72 5.51 10.06 5.83
N SER A 73 4.56 10.57 6.63
CA SER A 73 4.76 11.72 7.50
C SER A 73 3.85 11.67 8.72
N ASN A 74 4.14 12.49 9.74
CA ASN A 74 3.28 12.73 10.91
C ASN A 74 2.79 11.44 11.61
N GLY A 75 3.65 10.43 11.68
CA GLY A 75 3.30 9.10 12.18
C GLY A 75 4.53 8.34 12.65
N GLN A 76 4.29 7.20 13.28
CA GLN A 76 5.34 6.40 13.91
C GLN A 76 6.06 5.47 12.92
N ALA A 77 5.95 5.74 11.62
CA ALA A 77 6.46 4.88 10.56
C ALA A 77 5.88 3.46 10.63
N TRP A 78 4.56 3.34 10.80
CA TRP A 78 3.90 2.08 10.53
C TRP A 78 4.01 1.73 9.05
N VAL A 79 4.36 0.48 8.77
CA VAL A 79 4.37 -0.13 7.44
C VAL A 79 3.40 -1.31 7.44
N LYS A 80 2.57 -1.39 6.40
CA LYS A 80 1.64 -2.50 6.19
C LYS A 80 1.74 -3.02 4.77
N THR A 81 1.49 -4.31 4.60
CA THR A 81 1.33 -4.95 3.30
C THR A 81 -0.07 -5.54 3.21
N TYR A 82 -0.74 -5.30 2.10
CA TYR A 82 -2.10 -5.73 1.83
C TYR A 82 -2.15 -6.66 0.62
N GLN A 83 -3.01 -7.67 0.73
CA GLN A 83 -3.63 -8.33 -0.42
C GLN A 83 -4.96 -7.62 -0.71
N LEU A 84 -5.17 -7.19 -1.95
CA LEU A 84 -6.37 -6.42 -2.32
C LEU A 84 -7.33 -7.18 -3.24
N SER A 85 -6.89 -8.29 -3.86
CA SER A 85 -7.80 -9.14 -4.62
C SER A 85 -8.86 -9.75 -3.70
N GLY A 86 -10.11 -9.70 -4.15
CA GLY A 86 -11.25 -10.11 -3.32
C GLY A 86 -11.40 -9.25 -2.05
N ALA A 87 -11.23 -9.87 -0.88
CA ALA A 87 -11.37 -9.18 0.40
C ALA A 87 -10.03 -8.62 0.87
N ILE A 88 -9.99 -7.31 1.13
CA ILE A 88 -8.79 -6.61 1.63
C ILE A 88 -8.27 -7.29 2.90
N THR A 89 -7.06 -7.84 2.83
CA THR A 89 -6.42 -8.58 3.92
C THR A 89 -5.05 -7.97 4.24
N VAL A 90 -4.73 -7.82 5.52
CA VAL A 90 -3.39 -7.40 5.97
C VAL A 90 -2.50 -8.62 6.05
N LEU A 91 -1.44 -8.65 5.23
CA LEU A 91 -0.45 -9.73 5.22
C LEU A 91 0.71 -9.46 6.17
N PHE A 92 1.04 -8.19 6.36
CA PHE A 92 2.14 -7.74 7.21
C PHE A 92 1.79 -6.39 7.83
N GLU A 93 2.18 -6.20 9.09
CA GLU A 93 2.09 -4.91 9.78
C GLU A 93 3.24 -4.80 10.78
N LYS A 94 3.98 -3.69 10.72
CA LYS A 94 5.09 -3.45 11.63
C LYS A 94 5.34 -1.97 11.85
N LEU A 95 5.60 -1.64 13.10
CA LEU A 95 6.28 -0.43 13.50
C LEU A 95 7.79 -0.62 13.25
N VAL A 96 8.36 0.07 12.25
CA VAL A 96 9.76 -0.18 11.83
C VAL A 96 10.80 0.53 12.70
N TYR A 97 10.38 1.53 13.48
CA TYR A 97 11.21 2.23 14.46
C TYR A 97 10.66 2.05 15.88
N GLU A 98 11.29 2.70 16.86
CA GLU A 98 10.76 2.80 18.21
C GLU A 98 9.44 3.59 18.28
N GLU A 99 8.60 3.31 19.28
CA GLU A 99 7.29 3.96 19.45
C GLU A 99 7.36 5.48 19.58
N SER A 100 8.48 6.02 20.06
CA SER A 100 8.73 7.47 20.18
C SER A 100 9.01 8.18 18.85
N PHE A 101 9.31 7.46 17.77
CA PHE A 101 9.57 8.04 16.46
C PHE A 101 8.29 8.62 15.84
N THR A 102 8.36 9.78 15.17
CA THR A 102 7.14 10.52 14.72
C THR A 102 7.23 11.19 13.34
N ASN A 103 8.21 10.86 12.50
CA ASN A 103 8.39 11.51 11.19
C ASN A 103 7.92 10.68 9.98
N GLY A 104 7.55 9.42 10.19
CA GLY A 104 7.19 8.50 9.11
C GLY A 104 8.38 7.86 8.37
N THR A 105 8.05 7.00 7.40
CA THR A 105 9.00 6.31 6.52
C THR A 105 8.41 6.18 5.11
N GLN A 106 9.27 6.10 4.10
CA GLN A 106 8.88 5.76 2.73
C GLN A 106 9.11 4.27 2.49
N VAL A 107 8.39 3.71 1.51
CA VAL A 107 8.52 2.33 1.06
C VAL A 107 8.87 2.29 -0.41
N VAL A 108 9.78 1.40 -0.77
CA VAL A 108 10.09 1.11 -2.17
C VAL A 108 10.08 -0.40 -2.34
N SER A 109 9.63 -0.87 -3.49
CA SER A 109 9.74 -2.27 -3.87
C SER A 109 10.72 -2.39 -5.04
N SER A 110 11.49 -3.47 -5.02
CA SER A 110 12.33 -3.88 -6.13
C SER A 110 12.32 -5.39 -6.18
N VAL A 111 12.10 -5.95 -7.36
CA VAL A 111 12.30 -7.38 -7.59
C VAL A 111 13.75 -7.54 -8.05
N TYR A 112 14.54 -8.33 -7.32
CA TYR A 112 15.83 -8.77 -7.81
C TYR A 112 15.58 -9.85 -8.86
N ALA A 113 15.92 -9.56 -10.12
CA ALA A 113 16.11 -10.58 -11.13
C ALA A 113 17.57 -11.06 -11.04
N GLU A 114 17.78 -12.33 -10.71
CA GLU A 114 19.09 -12.98 -10.85
C GLU A 114 19.46 -13.21 -12.32
#